data_AF-A0A836SYN9-F1
#
_entry.id   AF-A0A836SYN9-F1
#
_cell.length_a   1.000
_cell.length_b   1.000
_cell.length_c   1.000
_cell.angle_alpha   90.00
_cell.angle_beta   90.00
_cell.angle_gamma   90.00
#
_symmetry.space_group_name_H-M   'P 1'
#
loop_
_entity.id
_entity.type
_entity.pdbx_description
1 polymer ?
#
loop_
_entity_poly.entity_id
_entity_poly.type
_entity_poly.pdbx_seq_one_letter_code
_entity_poly.pdbx_strand_id
1 'polypeptide(L)'
;MDTKKLRRSRIEFYFKKTKEKVGISFFKDILEKPDITIDEKWFLRGCLHITEKHYTEAIKRFQLSKSDDARLLILACCLKVADRFLFDEFYKEDIKNFKYFEKYKISPFWITEEGEKYLITLEFINKIKEVI
;
A
#
# COMPACT_ATOMS: atom_id res chain seq x y z
N MET A 1 3.85 13.15 14.18
CA MET A 1 4.91 12.26 13.67
C MET A 1 5.87 13.12 12.85
N ASP A 2 7.18 12.92 12.89
CA ASP A 2 8.14 13.67 12.06
C ASP A 2 8.55 12.87 10.80
N THR A 3 9.20 13.52 9.83
CA THR A 3 9.65 12.88 8.57
C THR A 3 10.63 11.74 8.80
N LYS A 4 11.45 11.80 9.86
CA LYS A 4 12.41 10.76 10.20
C LYS A 4 11.71 9.49 10.69
N LYS A 5 10.68 9.63 11.53
CA LYS A 5 9.81 8.54 11.98
C LYS A 5 9.00 7.96 10.83
N LEU A 6 8.48 8.79 9.93
CA LEU A 6 7.83 8.31 8.70
C LEU A 6 8.78 7.44 7.87
N ARG A 7 10.04 7.83 7.70
CA ARG A 7 11.01 7.04 6.93
C ARG A 7 11.39 5.71 7.58
N ARG A 8 11.33 5.61 8.92
CA ARG A 8 11.68 4.39 9.66
C ARG A 8 10.55 3.39 9.88
N SER A 9 9.31 3.79 9.65
CA SER A 9 8.15 2.88 9.69
C SER A 9 8.23 1.78 8.61
N ARG A 10 7.17 1.03 8.39
CA ARG A 10 7.03 0.12 7.24
C ARG A 10 5.57 -0.08 6.90
N ILE A 11 5.31 -0.49 5.67
CA ILE A 11 3.96 -0.89 5.25
C ILE A 11 3.91 -2.42 5.26
N GLU A 12 2.91 -2.98 5.91
CA GLU A 12 2.69 -4.42 5.99
C GLU A 12 1.23 -4.77 5.70
N PHE A 13 1.00 -5.96 5.15
CA PHE A 13 -0.35 -6.46 4.88
C PHE A 13 -0.73 -7.53 5.89
N TYR A 14 -2.00 -7.56 6.25
CA TYR A 14 -2.55 -8.53 7.18
C TYR A 14 -3.85 -9.12 6.68
N PHE A 15 -4.08 -10.41 6.91
CA PHE A 15 -5.36 -11.04 6.61
C PHE A 15 -6.46 -10.46 7.50
N LYS A 16 -7.61 -10.10 6.90
CA LYS A 16 -8.73 -9.48 7.61
C LYS A 16 -9.29 -10.37 8.72
N LYS A 17 -9.35 -11.69 8.47
CA LYS A 17 -9.93 -12.69 9.37
C LYS A 17 -8.95 -13.12 10.47
N THR A 18 -7.76 -13.57 10.11
CA THR A 18 -6.80 -14.15 11.08
C THR A 18 -5.92 -13.10 11.75
N LYS A 19 -5.84 -11.89 11.18
CA LYS A 19 -4.90 -10.83 11.59
C LYS A 19 -3.43 -11.26 11.51
N GLU A 20 -3.13 -12.34 10.79
CA GLU A 20 -1.76 -12.77 10.51
C GLU A 20 -1.15 -11.90 9.41
N LYS A 21 0.17 -11.72 9.48
CA LYS A 21 0.93 -10.98 8.49
C LYS A 21 0.97 -11.76 7.18
N VAL A 22 0.69 -11.07 6.08
CA VAL A 22 0.80 -11.62 4.74
C VAL A 22 2.27 -11.62 4.31
N GLY A 23 2.77 -12.78 3.89
CA GLY A 23 4.15 -12.97 3.45
C GLY A 23 4.36 -12.80 1.95
N ILE A 24 5.63 -12.87 1.52
CA ILE A 24 6.03 -12.81 0.11
C ILE A 24 5.41 -13.95 -0.70
N SER A 25 5.39 -15.17 -0.15
CA SER A 25 4.85 -16.36 -0.82
C SER A 25 3.41 -16.16 -1.27
N PHE A 26 2.56 -15.59 -0.41
CA PHE A 26 1.17 -15.30 -0.74
C PHE A 26 1.00 -14.54 -2.05
N PHE A 27 1.77 -13.47 -2.27
CA PHE A 27 1.66 -12.67 -3.49
C PHE A 27 2.24 -13.40 -4.71
N LYS A 28 3.33 -14.18 -4.53
CA LYS A 28 3.91 -14.99 -5.61
C LYS A 28 2.93 -16.07 -6.08
N ASP A 29 2.34 -16.81 -5.13
CA ASP A 29 1.40 -17.89 -5.42
C ASP A 29 0.16 -17.39 -6.18
N ILE A 30 -0.32 -16.18 -5.86
CA ILE A 30 -1.45 -15.58 -6.60
C ILE A 30 -1.02 -15.11 -7.99
N LEU A 31 0.19 -14.55 -8.12
CA LEU A 31 0.69 -14.05 -9.41
C LEU A 31 0.93 -15.15 -10.45
N GLU A 32 1.07 -16.40 -10.01
CA GLU A 32 1.19 -17.58 -10.88
C GLU A 32 -0.15 -18.09 -11.40
N LYS A 33 -1.28 -17.58 -10.86
CA LYS A 33 -2.60 -18.02 -11.28
C LYS A 33 -2.95 -17.49 -12.67
N PRO A 34 -3.57 -18.32 -13.53
CA PRO A 34 -3.89 -17.95 -14.91
C PRO A 34 -5.04 -16.93 -15.03
N ASP A 35 -5.86 -16.76 -14.00
CA ASP A 35 -7.13 -16.03 -14.03
C ASP A 35 -7.05 -14.59 -13.46
N ILE A 36 -5.84 -14.04 -13.29
CA ILE A 36 -5.68 -12.65 -12.86
C ILE A 36 -5.73 -11.69 -14.04
N THR A 37 -6.50 -10.60 -13.88
CA THR A 37 -6.53 -9.53 -14.88
C THR A 37 -5.20 -8.75 -14.90
N ILE A 38 -4.91 -8.03 -15.98
CA ILE A 38 -3.67 -7.22 -16.07
C ILE A 38 -3.61 -6.13 -14.99
N ASP A 39 -4.74 -5.49 -14.67
CA ASP A 39 -4.87 -4.49 -13.60
C ASP A 39 -4.54 -5.11 -12.23
N GLU A 40 -5.11 -6.29 -11.98
CA GLU A 40 -4.90 -7.05 -10.75
C GLU A 40 -3.45 -7.51 -10.59
N LYS A 41 -2.82 -7.95 -11.68
CA LYS A 41 -1.41 -8.32 -11.71
C LYS A 41 -0.52 -7.15 -11.29
N TRP A 42 -0.81 -5.93 -11.76
CA TRP A 42 -0.01 -4.76 -11.41
C TRP A 42 -0.20 -4.35 -9.95
N PHE A 43 -1.44 -4.38 -9.45
CA PHE A 43 -1.72 -4.21 -8.02
C PHE A 43 -0.94 -5.22 -7.16
N LEU A 44 -1.03 -6.52 -7.47
CA LEU A 44 -0.35 -7.58 -6.72
C LEU A 44 1.17 -7.43 -6.74
N ARG A 45 1.77 -7.06 -7.89
CA ARG A 45 3.21 -6.79 -8.00
C ARG A 45 3.63 -5.60 -7.13
N GLY A 46 2.81 -4.55 -7.04
CA GLY A 46 3.06 -3.45 -6.13
C GLY A 46 3.06 -3.89 -4.66
N CYS A 47 2.08 -4.71 -4.26
CA CYS A 47 2.00 -5.28 -2.91
C CYS A 47 3.19 -6.20 -2.58
N LEU A 48 3.65 -7.00 -3.55
CA LEU A 48 4.86 -7.80 -3.41
C LEU A 48 6.09 -6.91 -3.14
N HIS A 49 6.28 -5.86 -3.93
CA HIS A 49 7.39 -4.94 -3.73
C HIS A 49 7.32 -4.17 -2.40
N ILE A 50 6.12 -3.80 -1.92
CA ILE A 50 5.97 -3.28 -0.55
C ILE A 50 6.47 -4.30 0.48
N THR A 51 6.08 -5.57 0.35
CA THR A 51 6.50 -6.63 1.27
C THR A 51 8.02 -6.82 1.27
N GLU A 52 8.66 -6.60 0.13
CA GLU A 52 10.12 -6.59 -0.07
C GLU A 52 10.80 -5.27 0.33
N LYS A 53 10.03 -4.26 0.77
CA LYS A 53 10.48 -2.90 1.12
C LYS A 53 11.00 -2.07 -0.06
N HIS A 54 10.64 -2.44 -1.29
CA HIS A 54 10.97 -1.71 -2.51
C HIS A 54 9.87 -0.69 -2.86
N TYR A 55 9.72 0.36 -2.04
CA TYR A 55 8.58 1.31 -2.15
C TYR A 55 8.54 2.07 -3.49
N THR A 56 9.69 2.44 -4.06
CA THR A 56 9.75 3.13 -5.37
C THR A 56 9.32 2.21 -6.52
N GLU A 57 9.74 0.94 -6.51
CA GLU A 57 9.26 -0.05 -7.48
C GLU A 57 7.77 -0.35 -7.27
N ALA A 58 7.31 -0.42 -6.03
CA ALA A 58 5.90 -0.60 -5.72
C ALA A 58 5.04 0.50 -6.36
N ILE A 59 5.43 1.77 -6.19
CA ILE A 59 4.80 2.92 -6.83
C ILE A 59 4.67 2.71 -8.35
N LYS A 60 5.77 2.39 -9.03
CA LYS A 60 5.77 2.17 -10.49
C LYS A 60 4.78 1.09 -10.92
N ARG A 61 4.62 0.01 -10.13
CA ARG A 61 3.63 -1.04 -10.42
C ARG A 61 2.21 -0.56 -10.16
N PHE A 62 1.97 0.14 -9.05
CA PHE A 62 0.64 0.67 -8.74
C PHE A 62 0.15 1.71 -9.75
N GLN A 63 1.04 2.51 -10.35
CA GLN A 63 0.68 3.45 -11.41
C GLN A 63 0.07 2.77 -12.64
N LEU A 64 0.34 1.48 -12.84
CA LEU A 64 -0.23 0.68 -13.92
C LEU A 64 -1.58 0.04 -13.54
N SER A 65 -2.02 0.19 -12.30
CA SER A 65 -3.34 -0.24 -11.84
C SER A 65 -4.30 0.95 -11.74
N LYS A 66 -5.55 0.72 -12.14
CA LYS A 66 -6.63 1.71 -12.09
C LYS A 66 -7.45 1.64 -10.80
N SER A 67 -7.07 0.76 -9.87
CA SER A 67 -7.81 0.56 -8.62
C SER A 67 -7.55 1.66 -7.59
N ASP A 68 -8.57 1.98 -6.81
CA ASP A 68 -8.43 2.85 -5.64
C ASP A 68 -7.53 2.21 -4.56
N ASP A 69 -7.48 0.87 -4.49
CA ASP A 69 -6.53 0.14 -3.66
C ASP A 69 -5.08 0.55 -4.00
N ALA A 70 -4.73 0.56 -5.29
CA ALA A 70 -3.41 0.95 -5.76
C ALA A 70 -3.12 2.43 -5.47
N ARG A 71 -4.08 3.32 -5.73
CA ARG A 71 -3.95 4.76 -5.43
C ARG A 71 -3.68 5.01 -3.95
N LEU A 72 -4.41 4.36 -3.05
CA LEU A 72 -4.17 4.49 -1.61
C LEU A 72 -2.76 4.04 -1.22
N LEU A 73 -2.26 2.95 -1.82
CA LEU A 73 -0.90 2.46 -1.56
C LEU A 73 0.17 3.34 -2.18
N ILE A 74 -0.09 4.02 -3.31
CA ILE A 74 0.81 5.05 -3.85
C ILE A 74 0.98 6.17 -2.82
N LEU A 75 -0.12 6.69 -2.27
CA LEU A 75 -0.06 7.76 -1.26
C LEU A 75 0.76 7.34 -0.04
N ALA A 76 0.52 6.12 0.47
CA ALA A 76 1.31 5.57 1.57
C ALA A 76 2.79 5.43 1.20
N CYS A 77 3.11 4.95 0.00
CA CYS A 77 4.49 4.82 -0.45
C CYS A 77 5.16 6.20 -0.63
N CYS A 78 4.45 7.22 -1.13
CA CYS A 78 4.96 8.58 -1.29
C CYS A 78 5.33 9.20 0.06
N LEU A 79 4.48 9.03 1.08
CA LEU A 79 4.80 9.40 2.46
C LEU A 79 6.06 8.68 2.96
N LYS A 80 6.24 7.42 2.54
CA LYS A 80 7.41 6.62 2.90
C LYS A 80 8.71 7.12 2.29
N VAL A 81 8.67 7.52 1.03
CA VAL A 81 9.85 8.02 0.29
C VAL A 81 10.01 9.54 0.39
N ALA A 82 9.08 10.23 1.05
CA ALA A 82 8.97 11.69 1.12
C ALA A 82 8.90 12.36 -0.27
N ASP A 83 8.11 11.76 -1.17
CA ASP A 83 7.86 12.30 -2.51
C ASP A 83 6.54 13.09 -2.53
N ARG A 84 6.64 14.39 -2.27
CA ARG A 84 5.48 15.29 -2.22
C ARG A 84 4.87 15.55 -3.59
N PHE A 85 5.70 15.65 -4.63
CA PHE A 85 5.22 15.92 -5.98
C PHE A 85 4.29 14.81 -6.46
N LEU A 86 4.73 13.56 -6.31
CA LEU A 86 3.91 12.41 -6.70
C LEU A 86 2.70 12.23 -5.77
N PHE A 87 2.85 12.54 -4.48
CA PHE A 87 1.72 12.54 -3.55
C PHE A 87 0.59 13.46 -4.05
N ASP A 88 0.92 14.70 -4.39
CA ASP A 88 -0.06 15.70 -4.83
C ASP A 88 -0.74 15.31 -6.15
N GLU A 89 -0.04 14.63 -7.07
CA GLU A 89 -0.62 14.13 -8.33
C GLU A 89 -1.70 13.05 -8.09
N PHE A 90 -1.47 12.16 -7.12
CA PHE A 90 -2.37 11.02 -6.86
C PHE A 90 -3.42 11.31 -5.78
N TYR A 91 -3.21 12.35 -4.97
CA TYR A 91 -4.10 12.72 -3.88
C TYR A 91 -5.38 13.36 -4.45
N LYS A 92 -6.48 12.60 -4.42
CA LYS A 92 -7.83 13.10 -4.70
C LYS A 92 -8.80 12.55 -3.66
N GLU A 93 -9.84 13.31 -3.34
CA GLU A 93 -10.79 13.00 -2.25
C GLU A 93 -11.76 11.85 -2.55
N ASP A 94 -11.67 11.23 -3.73
CA ASP A 94 -12.65 10.27 -4.25
C ASP A 94 -12.27 8.79 -4.08
N ILE A 95 -11.17 8.47 -3.38
CA ILE A 95 -10.74 7.08 -3.15
C ILE A 95 -11.76 6.36 -2.26
N LYS A 96 -12.59 5.49 -2.83
CA LYS A 96 -13.71 4.85 -2.13
C LYS A 96 -13.92 3.38 -2.47
N ASN A 97 -13.43 2.90 -3.61
CA ASN A 97 -13.76 1.56 -4.11
C ASN A 97 -12.60 0.55 -3.99
N PHE A 98 -12.47 -0.08 -2.82
CA PHE A 98 -11.38 -1.02 -2.52
C PHE A 98 -11.66 -2.46 -2.95
N LYS A 99 -11.58 -2.72 -4.26
CA LYS A 99 -11.87 -4.03 -4.85
C LYS A 99 -10.86 -5.10 -4.42
N TYR A 100 -9.56 -4.80 -4.43
CA TYR A 100 -8.53 -5.83 -4.27
C TYR A 100 -8.27 -6.20 -2.81
N PHE A 101 -8.37 -5.25 -1.88
CA PHE A 101 -8.35 -5.54 -0.45
C PHE A 101 -9.49 -6.48 -0.05
N GLU A 102 -10.68 -6.32 -0.63
CA GLU A 102 -11.79 -7.26 -0.43
C GLU A 102 -11.55 -8.61 -1.12
N LYS A 103 -11.14 -8.61 -2.41
CA LYS A 103 -10.90 -9.85 -3.17
C LYS A 103 -9.93 -10.79 -2.45
N TYR A 104 -8.82 -10.26 -1.93
CA TYR A 104 -7.79 -11.06 -1.25
C TYR A 104 -7.95 -11.12 0.26
N LYS A 105 -8.96 -10.45 0.83
CA LYS A 105 -9.20 -10.38 2.27
C LYS A 105 -7.95 -9.90 3.03
N ILE A 106 -7.25 -8.91 2.48
CA ILE A 106 -6.07 -8.29 3.09
C ILE A 106 -6.34 -6.83 3.45
N SER A 107 -5.62 -6.32 4.43
CA SER A 107 -5.64 -4.90 4.82
C SER A 107 -4.22 -4.36 4.96
N PRO A 108 -3.93 -3.18 4.39
CA PRO A 108 -2.63 -2.54 4.54
C PRO A 108 -2.52 -1.78 5.87
N PHE A 109 -1.36 -1.86 6.51
CA PHE A 109 -1.08 -1.20 7.77
C PHE A 109 0.26 -0.46 7.71
N TRP A 110 0.28 0.71 8.35
CA TRP A 110 1.49 1.46 8.66
C TRP A 110 1.99 1.02 10.03
N ILE A 111 3.22 0.53 10.09
CA ILE A 111 3.86 0.05 11.32
C ILE A 111 4.99 1.01 11.68
N THR A 112 4.89 1.68 12.83
CA THR A 112 5.94 2.61 13.30
C THR A 112 7.22 1.87 13.67
N GLU A 113 8.30 2.61 13.91
CA GLU A 113 9.56 2.05 14.41
C GLU A 113 9.33 1.36 15.77
N GLU A 114 8.48 1.95 16.59
CA GLU A 114 8.05 1.48 17.91
C GLU A 114 7.06 0.29 17.84
N GLY A 115 6.62 -0.09 16.64
CA GLY A 115 5.75 -1.25 16.40
C GLY A 115 4.25 -0.97 16.48
N GLU A 116 3.85 0.30 16.65
CA GLU A 116 2.44 0.69 16.61
C GLU A 116 1.87 0.48 15.21
N LYS A 117 0.63 0.03 15.16
CA LYS A 117 -0.03 -0.44 13.94
C LYS A 117 -1.25 0.41 13.63
N TYR A 118 -1.22 1.09 12.48
CA TYR A 118 -2.31 1.93 12.00
C TYR A 118 -2.84 1.41 10.68
N LEU A 119 -4.16 1.23 10.57
CA LEU A 119 -4.78 0.85 9.31
C LEU A 119 -4.56 1.99 8.30
N ILE A 120 -4.07 1.66 7.11
CA ILE A 120 -3.92 2.65 6.04
C ILE A 120 -5.30 2.86 5.42
N THR A 121 -5.89 4.01 5.72
CA THR A 121 -7.12 4.54 5.14
C THR A 121 -6.85 5.94 4.60
N LEU A 122 -7.74 6.51 3.79
CA LEU A 122 -7.60 7.90 3.36
C LEU A 122 -7.59 8.88 4.55
N GLU A 123 -8.36 8.59 5.60
CA GLU A 123 -8.34 9.38 6.85
C GLU A 123 -6.96 9.31 7.53
N PHE A 124 -6.33 8.14 7.57
CA PHE A 124 -4.97 7.99 8.08
C PHE A 124 -3.99 8.81 7.25
N ILE A 125 -4.05 8.72 5.91
CA ILE A 125 -3.22 9.51 5.00
C ILE A 125 -3.40 11.01 5.27
N ASN A 126 -4.65 11.49 5.43
CA ASN A 126 -4.95 12.88 5.73
C ASN A 126 -4.37 13.35 7.06
N LYS A 127 -4.30 12.48 8.06
CA LYS A 127 -3.70 12.80 9.36
C LYS A 127 -2.18 12.96 9.29
N ILE A 128 -1.52 12.29 8.34
CA ILE A 128 -0.05 12.26 8.27
C ILE A 128 0.55 13.03 7.09
N LYS A 129 -0.26 13.48 6.13
CA LYS A 129 0.22 14.26 4.97
C LYS A 129 0.85 15.60 5.36
N GLU A 130 0.45 16.19 6.49
CA GLU A 130 1.02 17.44 7.02
C GLU A 130 2.51 17.32 7.40
N VAL A 131 3.03 16.10 7.42
CA VAL A 131 4.40 15.81 7.85
C VAL A 131 5.38 15.82 6.66
N ILE A 132 4.92 15.74 5.40
CA ILE A 132 5.78 15.68 4.20
C ILE A 132 5.95 17.01 3.45
#